data_AF-A0A8S1GQH5-F1
#
_entry.id   AF-A0A8S1GQH5-F1
#
_cell.length_a   1.000
_cell.length_b   1.000
_cell.length_c   1.000
_cell.angle_alpha   90.00
_cell.angle_beta   90.00
_cell.angle_gamma   90.00
#
_symmetry.space_group_name_H-M   'P 1'
#
loop_
_entity.id
_entity.type
_entity.pdbx_description
1 polymer ?
#
loop_
_entity_poly.entity_id
_entity_poly.type
_entity_poly.pdbx_seq_one_letter_code
_entity_poly.pdbx_strand_id
1 'polypeptide(L)'
;MILRLLTVLLIYGFVRGKPFLDDFKTKSLTVDIRGRLLCNGEAMASTRVFLYDEDRFVDEFMSVATTNNNGYFKAKGKAKDSDGKIEPVIMFYHKCSVYIKPKFLCDLRTRVFLDQDVVNNPMMDVGTIDVADWKSTTKEHCSWLRWFLPA
;
A
#
# COMPACT_ATOMS: atom_id res chain seq x y z
N MET A 1 34.11 34.93 -42.15
CA MET A 1 33.05 35.31 -41.19
C MET A 1 32.30 34.11 -40.58
N ILE A 2 32.78 32.86 -40.72
CA ILE A 2 32.09 31.65 -40.24
C ILE A 2 32.82 30.99 -39.04
N LEU A 3 34.11 31.30 -38.84
CA LEU A 3 34.95 30.66 -37.80
C LEU A 3 34.79 31.25 -36.38
N ARG A 4 34.03 32.35 -36.21
CA ARG A 4 33.74 32.96 -34.89
C ARG A 4 32.40 32.55 -34.29
N LEU A 5 31.53 31.87 -35.04
CA LEU A 5 30.22 31.41 -34.57
C LEU A 5 30.29 30.02 -33.92
N LEU A 6 31.20 29.16 -34.37
CA LEU A 6 31.39 27.81 -33.81
C LEU A 6 32.03 27.81 -32.42
N THR A 7 32.87 28.79 -32.10
CA THR A 7 33.45 28.93 -30.75
C THR A 7 32.45 29.45 -29.73
N VAL A 8 31.43 30.21 -30.13
CA VAL A 8 30.39 30.70 -29.22
C VAL A 8 29.41 29.59 -28.80
N LEU A 9 29.12 28.63 -29.69
CA LEU A 9 28.23 27.51 -29.38
C LEU A 9 28.84 26.49 -28.41
N LEU A 10 30.15 26.26 -28.47
CA LEU A 10 30.84 25.36 -27.53
C LEU A 10 30.95 25.94 -26.11
N ILE A 11 31.00 27.27 -25.97
CA ILE A 11 31.03 27.93 -24.66
C ILE A 11 29.62 28.07 -24.08
N TYR A 12 28.60 28.30 -24.92
CA TYR A 12 27.20 28.28 -24.47
C TYR A 12 26.71 26.90 -24.04
N GLY A 13 27.23 25.82 -24.65
CA GLY A 13 26.94 24.44 -24.26
C GLY A 13 27.60 23.99 -22.95
N PHE A 14 28.72 24.61 -22.55
CA PHE A 14 29.46 24.22 -21.35
C PHE A 14 29.03 24.97 -20.08
N VAL A 15 28.50 26.20 -20.20
CA VAL A 15 28.14 27.03 -19.03
C VAL A 15 26.69 26.80 -18.55
N ARG A 16 25.88 26.02 -19.27
CA ARG A 16 24.55 25.56 -18.80
C ARG A 16 24.38 24.05 -18.79
N GLY A 17 25.48 23.32 -18.67
CA GLY A 17 25.43 21.97 -18.11
C GLY A 17 25.08 22.05 -16.63
N LYS A 18 23.82 22.33 -16.29
CA LYS A 18 23.31 21.69 -15.08
C LYS A 18 23.46 20.20 -15.36
N PRO A 19 24.14 19.43 -14.50
CA PRO A 19 24.14 17.99 -14.68
C PRO A 19 22.68 17.57 -14.84
N PHE A 20 22.40 16.74 -15.85
CA PHE A 20 21.17 15.98 -16.03
C PHE A 20 21.10 14.92 -14.90
N LEU A 21 21.11 15.44 -13.69
CA LEU A 21 20.87 14.86 -12.40
C LEU A 21 20.03 15.94 -11.74
N ASP A 22 18.88 16.24 -12.33
CA ASP A 22 17.77 16.70 -11.51
C ASP A 22 17.64 15.61 -10.45
N ASP A 23 18.12 15.92 -9.26
CA ASP A 23 17.89 15.15 -8.05
C ASP A 23 16.39 14.89 -8.03
N PHE A 24 16.00 13.68 -8.42
CA PHE A 24 14.62 13.18 -8.38
C PHE A 24 14.28 13.08 -6.90
N LYS A 25 14.02 14.26 -6.31
CA LYS A 25 13.84 14.46 -4.89
C LYS A 25 12.45 13.95 -4.55
N THR A 26 12.34 12.63 -4.50
CA THR A 26 11.14 11.91 -4.09
C THR A 26 10.76 12.40 -2.70
N LYS A 27 9.57 12.97 -2.58
CA LYS A 27 9.06 13.42 -1.30
C LYS A 27 8.73 12.17 -0.50
N SER A 28 9.47 11.92 0.58
CA SER A 28 9.14 10.81 1.47
C SER A 28 7.92 11.18 2.31
N LEU A 29 6.86 10.38 2.16
CA LEU A 29 5.59 10.53 2.86
C LEU A 29 5.45 9.42 3.89
N THR A 30 4.77 9.71 5.00
CA THR A 30 4.65 8.78 6.13
C THR A 30 3.19 8.49 6.45
N VAL A 31 2.92 7.28 6.91
CA VAL A 31 1.60 6.87 7.42
C VAL A 31 1.82 6.17 8.75
N ASP A 32 1.02 6.54 9.75
CA ASP A 32 1.02 5.95 11.09
C ASP A 32 -0.45 5.76 11.49
N ILE A 33 -0.89 4.51 11.57
CA ILE A 33 -2.29 4.16 11.77
C ILE A 33 -2.47 3.06 12.81
N ARG A 34 -3.63 3.07 13.43
CA ARG A 34 -4.16 1.95 14.23
C ARG A 34 -5.60 1.67 13.84
N GLY A 35 -6.05 0.45 14.10
CA GLY A 35 -7.44 0.08 13.88
C GLY A 35 -7.75 -1.28 14.48
N ARG A 36 -8.94 -1.80 14.16
CA ARG A 36 -9.42 -3.10 14.64
C ARG A 36 -10.09 -3.89 13.54
N LEU A 37 -9.74 -5.17 13.38
CA LEU A 37 -10.36 -6.09 12.43
C LEU A 37 -11.33 -7.03 13.14
N LEU A 38 -12.55 -7.11 12.61
CA LEU A 38 -13.60 -8.04 13.03
C LEU A 38 -14.09 -8.89 11.86
N CYS A 39 -14.67 -10.04 12.19
CA CYS A 39 -15.40 -10.90 11.26
C CYS A 39 -16.75 -11.25 11.90
N ASN A 40 -17.84 -10.68 11.39
CA ASN A 40 -19.19 -10.87 11.96
C ASN A 40 -19.22 -10.56 13.48
N GLY A 41 -18.59 -9.46 13.88
CA GLY A 41 -18.47 -9.02 15.27
C GLY A 41 -17.34 -9.68 16.06
N GLU A 42 -16.74 -10.77 15.58
CA GLU A 42 -15.67 -11.48 16.29
C GLU A 42 -14.29 -10.91 15.96
N ALA A 43 -13.41 -10.80 16.97
CA ALA A 43 -12.06 -10.28 16.78
C ALA A 43 -11.21 -11.18 15.87
N MET A 44 -10.64 -10.59 14.81
CA MET A 44 -9.70 -11.30 13.95
C MET A 44 -8.29 -11.25 14.54
N ALA A 45 -7.94 -12.22 15.39
CA ALA A 45 -6.61 -12.33 15.97
C ALA A 45 -5.57 -12.85 14.97
N SER A 46 -4.29 -12.51 15.19
CA SER A 46 -3.13 -13.05 14.44
C SER A 46 -3.22 -12.86 12.92
N THR A 47 -3.94 -11.83 12.47
CA THR A 47 -4.12 -11.49 11.06
C THR A 47 -3.04 -10.50 10.63
N ARG A 48 -2.36 -10.78 9.52
CA ARG A 48 -1.38 -9.85 8.93
C ARG A 48 -2.10 -8.73 8.16
N VAL A 49 -1.81 -7.50 8.54
CA VAL A 49 -2.28 -6.26 7.90
C VAL A 49 -1.09 -5.64 7.20
N PHE A 50 -1.11 -5.65 5.88
CA PHE A 50 -0.09 -5.06 5.02
C PHE A 50 -0.51 -3.64 4.69
N LEU A 51 0.40 -2.69 4.84
CA LEU A 51 0.23 -1.30 4.43
C LEU A 51 1.04 -1.08 3.16
N TYR A 52 0.36 -0.61 2.12
CA TYR A 52 0.96 -0.25 0.84
C TYR A 52 0.62 1.20 0.48
N ASP A 53 1.44 1.76 -0.38
CA ASP A 53 1.06 2.85 -1.27
C ASP A 53 0.49 2.23 -2.56
N GLU A 54 -0.75 2.57 -2.93
CA GLU A 54 -1.31 2.13 -4.21
C GLU A 54 -0.67 2.91 -5.36
N ASP A 55 -0.15 2.17 -6.33
CA ASP A 55 0.60 2.73 -7.44
C ASP A 55 0.06 2.17 -8.76
N ARG A 56 0.18 2.94 -9.86
CA ARG A 56 -0.40 2.54 -11.15
C ARG A 56 0.13 1.21 -11.68
N PHE A 57 1.38 0.88 -11.35
CA PHE A 57 2.06 -0.31 -11.87
C PHE A 57 2.32 -1.35 -10.81
N VAL A 58 2.90 -0.96 -9.67
CA VAL A 58 3.28 -1.86 -8.58
C VAL A 58 3.12 -1.13 -7.25
N ASP A 59 2.18 -1.59 -6.42
CA ASP A 59 2.02 -1.09 -5.06
C ASP A 59 3.37 -1.10 -4.29
N GLU A 60 3.75 0.03 -3.69
CA GLU A 60 4.95 0.12 -2.85
C GLU A 60 4.64 -0.44 -1.45
N PHE A 61 5.34 -1.51 -1.04
CA PHE A 61 5.20 -2.04 0.32
C PHE A 61 5.78 -1.10 1.36
N MET A 62 4.98 -0.70 2.34
CA MET A 62 5.41 0.23 3.39
C MET A 62 5.68 -0.48 4.72
N SER A 63 4.76 -1.33 5.18
CA SER A 63 4.91 -2.06 6.44
C SER A 63 3.93 -3.23 6.59
N VAL A 64 4.17 -4.09 7.58
CA VAL A 64 3.23 -5.13 7.99
C VAL A 64 3.03 -5.09 9.50
N ALA A 65 1.78 -5.27 9.93
CA ALA A 65 1.38 -5.41 11.32
C ALA A 65 0.63 -6.73 11.51
N THR A 66 0.55 -7.20 12.76
CA THR A 66 -0.25 -8.36 13.12
C THR A 66 -1.28 -7.94 14.17
N THR A 67 -2.53 -8.32 13.97
CA THR A 67 -3.59 -8.05 14.95
C THR A 67 -3.36 -8.85 16.24
N ASN A 68 -3.64 -8.22 17.39
CA ASN A 68 -3.63 -8.91 18.67
C ASN A 68 -4.90 -9.75 18.91
N ASN A 69 -5.01 -10.40 20.07
CA ASN A 69 -6.16 -11.25 20.43
C ASN A 69 -7.52 -10.52 20.39
N ASN A 70 -7.51 -9.19 20.51
CA ASN A 70 -8.72 -8.36 20.47
C ASN A 70 -8.97 -7.76 19.08
N GLY A 71 -8.18 -8.15 18.07
CA GLY A 71 -8.29 -7.70 16.68
C GLY A 71 -7.61 -6.37 16.38
N TYR A 72 -6.93 -5.74 17.35
CA TYR A 72 -6.29 -4.44 17.14
C TYR A 72 -4.93 -4.57 16.45
N PHE A 73 -4.63 -3.63 15.55
CA PHE A 73 -3.33 -3.49 14.89
C PHE A 73 -2.81 -2.06 14.98
N LYS A 74 -1.49 -1.90 14.77
CA LYS A 74 -0.80 -0.62 14.54
C LYS A 74 0.20 -0.81 13.41
N ALA A 75 0.15 0.03 12.40
CA ALA A 75 1.03 -0.03 11.24
C ALA A 75 1.64 1.35 10.99
N LYS A 76 2.94 1.38 10.70
CA LYS A 76 3.66 2.62 10.40
C LYS A 76 4.63 2.36 9.28
N GLY A 77 4.57 3.18 8.24
CA GLY A 77 5.37 3.01 7.04
C GLY A 77 5.71 4.34 6.36
N LYS A 78 6.58 4.25 5.36
CA LYS A 78 6.93 5.38 4.50
C LYS A 78 6.97 4.90 3.05
N ALA A 79 6.62 5.81 2.16
CA ALA A 79 6.65 5.62 0.71
C ALA A 79 7.24 6.88 0.06
N LYS A 80 7.65 6.76 -1.20
CA LYS A 80 8.32 7.83 -1.95
C LYS A 80 7.64 8.01 -3.29
N ASP A 81 6.94 9.14 -3.43
CA ASP A 81 6.38 9.54 -4.72
C ASP A 81 7.04 10.84 -5.22
N SER A 82 7.30 10.86 -6.53
CA SER A 82 7.70 12.05 -7.29
C SER A 82 6.63 13.11 -7.41
N ASP A 83 5.35 12.71 -7.47
CA ASP A 83 4.23 13.65 -7.53
C ASP A 83 3.81 14.14 -6.14
N GLY A 84 4.44 13.60 -5.09
CA GLY A 84 4.34 14.07 -3.71
C GLY A 84 3.00 13.80 -3.05
N LYS A 85 2.29 12.77 -3.53
CA LYS A 85 1.06 12.18 -2.98
C LYS A 85 1.30 10.68 -2.78
N ILE A 86 0.62 10.04 -1.85
CA ILE A 86 0.59 8.58 -1.74
C ILE A 86 -0.86 8.18 -1.55
N GLU A 87 -1.25 6.99 -2.00
CA GLU A 87 -2.61 6.45 -1.91
C GLU A 87 -2.61 5.25 -0.96
N PRO A 88 -2.59 5.49 0.37
CA PRO A 88 -2.37 4.41 1.32
C PRO A 88 -3.53 3.43 1.35
N VAL A 89 -3.20 2.15 1.26
CA VAL A 89 -4.15 1.03 1.30
C VAL A 89 -3.70 0.00 2.32
N ILE A 90 -4.63 -0.46 3.16
CA ILE A 90 -4.39 -1.65 3.98
C ILE A 90 -4.99 -2.88 3.30
N MET A 91 -4.24 -3.97 3.33
CA MET A 91 -4.62 -5.25 2.76
C MET A 91 -4.45 -6.35 3.80
N PHE A 92 -5.38 -7.28 3.85
CA PHE A 92 -5.27 -8.46 4.69
C PHE A 92 -5.97 -9.65 4.05
N TYR A 93 -5.47 -10.85 4.38
CA TYR A 93 -6.06 -12.11 3.95
C TYR A 93 -6.87 -12.72 5.09
N HIS A 94 -8.02 -13.28 4.77
CA HIS A 94 -8.93 -13.86 5.75
C HIS A 94 -9.76 -15.00 5.16
N LYS A 95 -10.38 -15.77 6.05
CA LYS A 95 -11.38 -16.80 5.69
C LYS A 95 -12.78 -16.43 6.18
N CYS A 96 -12.99 -15.16 6.55
CA CYS A 96 -14.28 -14.65 6.99
C CYS A 96 -15.31 -14.81 5.86
N SER A 97 -16.13 -15.86 5.93
CA SER A 97 -17.13 -16.16 4.91
C SER A 97 -18.41 -15.39 5.22
N VAL A 98 -18.87 -14.54 4.30
CA VAL A 98 -20.17 -13.88 4.46
C VAL A 98 -21.34 -14.80 4.07
N TYR A 99 -21.06 -15.88 3.34
CA TYR A 99 -22.01 -16.94 2.98
C TYR A 99 -21.33 -18.32 2.97
N ILE A 100 -22.10 -19.33 3.36
CA ILE A 100 -21.68 -20.72 3.57
C ILE A 100 -21.37 -21.40 2.22
N LYS A 101 -20.15 -21.26 1.71
CA LYS A 101 -19.56 -22.12 0.65
C LYS A 101 -18.19 -22.63 1.13
N PRO A 102 -17.73 -23.82 0.69
CA PRO A 102 -16.79 -24.62 1.48
C PRO A 102 -15.46 -23.88 1.69
N LYS A 103 -15.19 -23.60 2.98
CA LYS A 103 -14.13 -22.76 3.56
C LYS A 103 -12.67 -23.16 3.25
N PHE A 104 -12.45 -24.18 2.43
CA PHE A 104 -11.18 -24.93 2.48
C PHE A 104 -10.20 -24.64 1.33
N LEU A 105 -10.60 -23.93 0.27
CA LEU A 105 -9.77 -23.83 -0.95
C LEU A 105 -9.34 -22.41 -1.37
N CYS A 106 -9.88 -21.36 -0.75
CA CYS A 106 -9.58 -19.98 -1.12
C CYS A 106 -9.34 -19.10 0.11
N ASP A 107 -8.37 -18.19 0.01
CA ASP A 107 -8.24 -17.09 0.95
C ASP A 107 -8.90 -15.86 0.32
N LEU A 108 -9.66 -15.11 1.12
CA LEU A 108 -10.25 -13.85 0.72
C LEU A 108 -9.25 -12.74 0.98
N ARG A 109 -9.13 -11.81 0.04
CA ARG A 109 -8.27 -10.63 0.15
C ARG A 109 -9.13 -9.39 0.16
N THR A 110 -9.10 -8.65 1.26
CA THR A 110 -9.77 -7.36 1.39
C THR A 110 -8.75 -6.23 1.29
N ARG A 111 -9.07 -5.20 0.51
CA ARG A 111 -8.33 -3.93 0.45
C ARG A 111 -9.22 -2.82 1.01
N VAL A 112 -8.65 -1.96 1.83
CA VAL A 112 -9.31 -0.78 2.41
C VAL A 112 -8.44 0.43 2.10
N PHE A 113 -8.97 1.32 1.26
CA PHE A 113 -8.35 2.59 0.92
C PHE A 113 -8.49 3.55 2.10
N LEU A 114 -7.40 4.22 2.46
CA LEU A 114 -7.38 5.19 3.53
C LEU A 114 -7.47 6.60 2.96
N ASP A 115 -8.12 7.48 3.72
CA ASP A 115 -8.22 8.88 3.37
C ASP A 115 -6.84 9.56 3.43
N GLN A 116 -6.67 10.65 2.66
CA GLN A 116 -5.42 11.40 2.59
C GLN A 116 -5.04 12.09 3.91
N ASP A 117 -5.96 12.16 4.87
CA ASP A 117 -5.70 12.73 6.19
C ASP A 117 -4.69 11.91 7.00
N VAL A 118 -4.55 10.61 6.74
CA VAL A 118 -3.56 9.77 7.44
C VAL A 118 -2.11 10.06 7.02
N VAL A 119 -1.91 10.77 5.91
CA VAL A 119 -0.58 11.03 5.33
C VAL A 119 0.10 12.19 6.07
N ASN A 120 1.33 11.96 6.54
CA ASN A 120 2.16 12.91 7.31
C ASN A 120 1.51 13.45 8.59
N ASN A 121 0.59 12.69 9.16
CA ASN A 121 -0.01 13.02 10.43
C ASN A 121 0.49 12.11 11.55
N PRO A 122 0.31 12.53 12.82
CA PRO A 122 0.45 11.63 13.96
C PRO A 122 -0.45 10.40 13.82
N MET A 123 -0.19 9.36 14.61
CA MET A 123 -0.95 8.11 14.56
C MET A 123 -2.47 8.34 14.57
N MET A 124 -3.14 8.00 13.46
CA MET A 124 -4.58 8.12 13.30
C MET A 124 -5.30 6.79 13.53
N ASP A 125 -6.55 6.86 13.99
CA ASP A 125 -7.39 5.68 14.20
C ASP A 125 -8.33 5.51 13.00
N VAL A 126 -8.11 4.45 12.22
CA VAL A 126 -8.94 4.13 11.04
C VAL A 126 -10.23 3.37 11.43
N GLY A 127 -10.47 3.21 12.74
CA GLY A 127 -11.69 2.64 13.26
C GLY A 127 -11.72 1.11 13.28
N THR A 128 -12.95 0.59 13.38
CA THR A 128 -13.23 -0.84 13.39
C THR A 128 -13.76 -1.26 12.02
N ILE A 129 -13.12 -2.27 11.43
CA ILE A 129 -13.45 -2.83 10.13
C ILE A 129 -14.01 -4.23 10.37
N ASP A 130 -15.33 -4.38 10.28
CA ASP A 130 -15.95 -5.69 10.19
C ASP A 130 -15.96 -6.15 8.74
N VAL A 131 -15.14 -7.15 8.44
CA VAL A 131 -14.89 -7.62 7.09
C VAL A 131 -16.15 -8.19 6.43
N ALA A 132 -17.14 -8.61 7.22
CA ALA A 132 -18.43 -9.08 6.70
C ALA A 132 -19.20 -7.98 5.92
N ASP A 133 -18.96 -6.72 6.25
CA ASP A 133 -19.59 -5.56 5.60
C ASP A 133 -18.85 -5.10 4.33
N TRP A 134 -17.62 -5.57 4.11
CA TRP A 134 -16.71 -5.10 3.05
C TRP A 134 -16.72 -5.98 1.79
N LYS A 135 -17.91 -6.44 1.39
CA LYS A 135 -18.08 -7.37 0.24
C LYS A 135 -17.55 -6.80 -1.09
N SER A 136 -17.66 -5.49 -1.30
CA SER A 136 -17.31 -4.83 -2.57
C SER A 136 -15.80 -4.75 -2.82
N THR A 137 -14.98 -4.73 -1.78
CA THR A 137 -13.51 -4.67 -1.89
C THR A 137 -12.83 -6.00 -1.60
N THR A 138 -13.61 -7.04 -1.29
CA THR A 138 -13.14 -8.40 -1.08
C THR A 138 -13.03 -9.14 -2.42
N LYS A 139 -11.85 -9.66 -2.74
CA LYS A 139 -11.62 -10.56 -3.89
C LYS A 139 -11.22 -11.96 -3.42
N GLU A 140 -11.78 -12.98 -4.07
CA GLU A 140 -11.36 -14.37 -3.85
C GLU A 140 -9.97 -14.60 -4.47
N HIS A 141 -9.07 -15.20 -3.70
CA HIS A 141 -7.76 -15.64 -4.18
C HIS A 141 -7.62 -17.15 -3.95
N CYS A 142 -8.05 -17.93 -4.93
CA CYS A 142 -8.01 -19.38 -4.90
C CYS A 142 -6.71 -19.90 -5.51
N SER A 143 -5.97 -20.74 -4.78
CA SER A 143 -4.85 -21.48 -5.37
C SER A 143 -5.37 -22.79 -5.96
N TRP A 144 -5.37 -22.88 -7.29
CA TRP A 144 -5.72 -24.10 -8.03
C TRP A 144 -4.78 -25.28 -7.71
N LEU A 145 -3.54 -25.00 -7.30
CA LEU A 145 -2.55 -26.02 -6.90
C LEU A 145 -2.93 -26.78 -5.62
N ARG A 146 -3.79 -26.21 -4.77
CA ARG A 146 -4.20 -26.83 -3.50
C ARG A 146 -5.17 -28.00 -3.68
N TRP A 147 -5.72 -28.21 -4.89
CA TRP A 147 -6.52 -29.39 -5.24
C TRP A 147 -5.70 -30.69 -5.34
N PHE A 148 -4.37 -30.59 -5.47
CA PHE A 148 -3.49 -31.74 -5.68
C PHE A 148 -2.58 -32.06 -4.48
N LEU A 149 -2.66 -31.28 -3.39
CA LEU A 149 -1.87 -31.52 -2.18
C LEU A 149 -2.79 -32.13 -1.10
N PRO A 150 -2.45 -33.30 -0.52
CA PRO A 150 -3.20 -33.86 0.60
C PRO A 150 -3.15 -32.91 1.80
N ALA A 151 -4.25 -32.90 2.56
CA ALA A 151 -4.49 -32.03 3.71
C ALA A 151 -3.45 -32.20 4.82
#